data_AF-A0A7W9IKD8-F1
#
_entry.id   AF-A0A7W9IKD8-F1
#
_cell.length_a   1.000
_cell.length_b   1.000
_cell.length_c   1.000
_cell.angle_alpha   90.00
_cell.angle_beta   90.00
_cell.angle_gamma   90.00
#
_symmetry.space_group_name_H-M   'P 1'
#
loop_
_entity.id
_entity.type
_entity.pdbx_description
1 polymer ?
#
loop_
_entity_poly.entity_id
_entity_poly.type
_entity_poly.pdbx_seq_one_letter_code
_entity_poly.pdbx_strand_id
1 'polypeptide(L)'
;MRVVRLLAIGSMLVMVASGCASGPSLKEAAAELQKDTKRLETDDLFKNPLMKLRILQRPDEDIPCAKDRFKRVLRATADDERVKGEDLDSHLDKSEQVMENTLSQILDYEVEEDLTQLDALEGRFIHGRKQVGVVVNVYVAPEAPTWRLRAETICLPR
;
A
#
# COMPACT_ATOMS: atom_id res chain seq x y z
N MET A 1 -60.21 -28.30 34.64
CA MET A 1 -58.77 -28.00 34.76
C MET A 1 -58.47 -26.83 33.84
N ARG A 2 -58.19 -25.65 34.39
CA ARG A 2 -57.88 -24.41 33.65
C ARG A 2 -56.64 -23.77 34.27
N VAL A 3 -55.48 -23.95 33.65
CA VAL A 3 -54.28 -23.09 33.75
C VAL A 3 -53.40 -23.56 32.57
N VAL A 4 -52.82 -22.74 31.67
CA VAL A 4 -51.54 -22.03 31.86
C VAL A 4 -51.14 -21.38 30.51
N ARG A 5 -50.73 -20.10 30.60
CA ARG A 5 -49.77 -19.31 29.79
C ARG A 5 -50.03 -19.08 28.29
N LEU A 6 -49.98 -17.80 27.93
CA LEU A 6 -48.89 -17.21 27.13
C LEU A 6 -48.88 -15.71 27.40
N LEU A 7 -47.99 -15.27 28.29
CA LEU A 7 -47.70 -13.86 28.55
C LEU A 7 -46.56 -13.42 27.64
N ALA A 8 -46.79 -12.30 26.98
CA ALA A 8 -45.96 -11.64 25.99
C ALA A 8 -44.50 -11.45 26.45
N ILE A 9 -43.55 -11.85 25.60
CA ILE A 9 -42.16 -11.44 25.71
C ILE A 9 -42.01 -10.22 24.80
N GLY A 10 -41.90 -9.05 25.42
CA GLY A 10 -41.60 -7.79 24.75
C GLY A 10 -40.20 -7.83 24.14
N SER A 11 -40.13 -7.58 22.83
CA SER A 11 -38.87 -7.40 22.12
C SER A 11 -38.20 -6.12 22.60
N MET A 12 -37.10 -6.28 23.35
CA MET A 12 -36.17 -5.20 23.66
C MET A 12 -35.60 -4.66 22.35
N LEU A 13 -35.90 -3.38 22.07
CA LEU A 13 -35.16 -2.56 21.12
C LEU A 13 -33.72 -2.45 21.60
N VAL A 14 -32.81 -3.19 20.97
CA VAL A 14 -31.37 -2.99 21.12
C VAL A 14 -31.04 -1.67 20.45
N MET A 15 -30.70 -0.67 21.26
CA MET A 15 -30.09 0.56 20.76
C MET A 15 -28.76 0.20 20.08
N VAL A 16 -28.74 0.30 18.76
CA VAL A 16 -27.48 0.37 18.01
C VAL A 16 -26.88 1.73 18.33
N ALA A 17 -25.98 1.76 19.31
CA ALA A 17 -25.07 2.88 19.45
C ALA A 17 -24.33 3.01 18.11
N SER A 18 -24.58 4.11 17.39
CA SER A 18 -23.81 4.52 16.22
C SER A 18 -22.40 4.85 16.67
N GLY A 19 -21.59 3.81 16.88
CA GLY A 19 -20.16 3.92 17.00
C GLY A 19 -19.67 4.56 15.72
N CYS A 20 -19.21 5.81 15.81
CA CYS A 20 -18.44 6.45 14.77
C CYS A 20 -17.22 5.57 14.52
N ALA A 21 -17.26 4.72 13.50
CA ALA A 21 -16.05 4.23 12.88
C ALA A 21 -15.43 5.44 12.18
N SER A 22 -14.77 6.30 12.96
CA SER A 22 -13.89 7.33 12.41
C SER A 22 -12.88 6.59 11.55
N GLY A 23 -12.92 6.85 10.24
CA GLY A 23 -11.95 6.30 9.30
C GLY A 23 -10.51 6.60 9.70
N PRO A 24 -9.53 6.06 8.96
CA PRO A 24 -8.11 6.17 9.35
C PRO A 24 -7.70 7.63 9.59
N SER A 25 -6.91 7.86 10.64
CA SER A 25 -6.36 9.20 10.93
C SER A 25 -5.08 9.44 10.12
N LEU A 26 -4.77 10.71 9.81
CA LEU A 26 -3.51 11.05 9.12
C LEU A 26 -2.29 10.54 9.89
N LYS A 27 -2.32 10.64 11.22
CA LYS A 27 -1.25 10.17 12.10
C LYS A 27 -1.01 8.67 11.98
N GLU A 28 -2.07 7.87 11.95
CA GLU A 28 -1.99 6.41 11.82
C GLU A 28 -1.46 6.01 10.44
N ALA A 29 -2.04 6.57 9.38
CA ALA A 29 -1.62 6.31 8.00
C ALA A 29 -0.15 6.72 7.77
N ALA A 30 0.26 7.88 8.31
CA ALA A 30 1.63 8.37 8.23
C ALA A 30 2.62 7.48 9.01
N ALA A 31 2.23 7.00 10.18
CA ALA A 31 3.06 6.08 10.95
C ALA A 31 3.30 4.77 10.20
N GLU A 32 2.30 4.28 9.45
CA GLU A 32 2.48 3.10 8.60
C GLU A 32 3.44 3.36 7.45
N LEU A 33 3.34 4.50 6.75
CA LEU A 33 4.35 4.88 5.74
C LEU A 33 5.77 5.02 6.31
N GLN A 34 5.91 5.50 7.55
CA GLN A 34 7.21 5.56 8.22
C GLN A 34 7.77 4.16 8.49
N LYS A 35 6.91 3.21 8.89
CA LYS A 35 7.32 1.79 9.01
C LYS A 35 7.74 1.23 7.67
N ASP A 36 7.02 1.52 6.59
CA ASP A 36 7.37 1.03 5.25
C ASP A 36 8.70 1.59 4.78
N THR A 37 8.96 2.88 5.04
CA THR A 37 10.28 3.49 4.80
C THR A 37 11.38 2.71 5.53
N LYS A 38 11.18 2.43 6.82
CA LYS A 38 12.15 1.68 7.62
C LYS A 38 12.32 0.24 7.16
N ARG A 39 11.21 -0.43 6.80
CA ARG A 39 11.22 -1.82 6.28
C ARG A 39 12.06 -1.89 5.02
N LEU A 40 11.82 -1.00 4.04
CA LEU A 40 12.64 -0.90 2.83
C LEU A 40 14.13 -0.69 3.15
N GLU A 41 14.47 0.17 4.11
CA GLU A 41 15.87 0.43 4.47
C GLU A 41 16.57 -0.75 5.17
N THR A 42 15.81 -1.65 5.78
CA THR A 42 16.34 -2.77 6.58
C THR A 42 16.16 -4.14 5.95
N ASP A 43 15.35 -4.23 4.90
CA ASP A 43 15.06 -5.47 4.18
C ASP A 43 16.32 -6.01 3.49
N ASP A 44 16.49 -7.33 3.49
CA ASP A 44 17.70 -7.99 3.00
C ASP A 44 17.93 -7.79 1.50
N LEU A 45 16.86 -7.68 0.72
CA LEU A 45 16.93 -7.36 -0.71
C LEU A 45 17.42 -5.92 -0.87
N PHE A 46 16.71 -4.95 -0.30
CA PHE A 46 16.96 -3.53 -0.59
C PHE A 46 18.17 -2.94 0.12
N LYS A 47 18.63 -3.53 1.24
CA LYS A 47 19.88 -3.13 1.89
C LYS A 47 21.12 -3.54 1.09
N ASN A 48 20.98 -4.47 0.14
CA ASN A 48 22.06 -4.84 -0.76
C ASN A 48 22.48 -3.62 -1.60
N PRO A 49 23.75 -3.17 -1.53
CA PRO A 49 24.21 -1.99 -2.28
C PRO A 49 24.00 -2.08 -3.80
N LEU A 50 23.92 -3.30 -4.36
CA LEU A 50 23.65 -3.52 -5.78
C LEU A 50 22.24 -3.10 -6.19
N MET A 51 21.28 -3.13 -5.26
CA MET A 51 19.91 -2.69 -5.52
C MET A 51 19.77 -1.17 -5.54
N LYS A 52 20.84 -0.43 -5.16
CA LYS A 52 20.90 1.04 -5.22
C LYS A 52 19.63 1.73 -4.68
N LEU A 53 19.09 1.25 -3.57
CA LEU A 53 17.90 1.83 -2.95
C LEU A 53 18.15 3.33 -2.67
N ARG A 54 17.21 4.17 -3.10
CA ARG A 54 17.19 5.60 -2.79
C ARG A 54 15.81 6.01 -2.28
N ILE A 55 15.77 6.51 -1.06
CA ILE A 55 14.59 7.21 -0.54
C ILE A 55 14.64 8.65 -1.05
N LEU A 56 13.77 8.97 -2.01
CA LEU A 56 13.68 10.29 -2.64
C LEU A 56 12.82 11.26 -1.84
N GLN A 57 11.82 10.75 -1.14
CA GLN A 57 10.92 11.54 -0.28
C GLN A 57 10.49 10.68 0.91
N ARG A 58 10.66 11.20 2.13
CA ARG A 58 10.17 10.57 3.35
C ARG A 58 8.77 11.11 3.71
N PRO A 59 7.93 10.31 4.40
CA PRO A 59 6.58 10.71 4.81
C PRO A 59 6.58 11.58 6.08
N ASP A 60 7.45 12.59 6.12
CA ASP A 60 7.65 13.44 7.32
C ASP A 60 6.92 14.78 7.21
N GLU A 61 6.50 15.16 6.00
CA GLU A 61 5.83 16.43 5.72
C GLU A 61 4.34 16.24 5.40
N ASP A 62 3.49 17.08 6.00
CA ASP A 62 2.07 17.17 5.68
C ASP A 62 1.90 17.97 4.38
N ILE A 63 1.39 17.34 3.32
CA ILE A 63 1.13 17.97 2.03
C ILE A 63 -0.35 18.30 1.93
N PRO A 64 -0.76 19.57 1.77
CA PRO A 64 -2.16 19.93 1.57
C PRO A 64 -2.74 19.24 0.33
N CYS A 65 -3.93 18.64 0.48
CA CYS A 65 -4.62 17.96 -0.61
C CYS A 65 -6.09 18.41 -0.77
N ALA A 66 -6.68 18.98 0.28
CA ALA A 66 -7.95 19.69 0.24
C ALA A 66 -8.02 20.66 1.42
N LYS A 67 -9.11 21.42 1.54
CA LYS A 67 -9.32 22.32 2.69
C LYS A 67 -9.24 21.52 4.00
N ASP A 68 -8.34 21.95 4.89
CA ASP A 68 -8.09 21.35 6.21
C ASP A 68 -7.75 19.85 6.17
N ARG A 69 -7.23 19.35 5.03
CA ARG A 69 -6.84 17.95 4.84
C ARG A 69 -5.46 17.85 4.19
N PHE A 70 -4.72 16.83 4.62
CA PHE A 70 -3.33 16.63 4.26
C PHE A 70 -3.09 15.17 3.88
N LYS A 71 -1.98 14.95 3.19
CA LYS A 71 -1.44 13.62 2.92
C LYS A 71 0.06 13.59 3.16
N ARG A 72 0.61 12.40 3.33
CA ARG A 72 2.07 12.18 3.35
C ARG A 72 2.48 11.23 2.25
N VAL A 73 3.71 11.38 1.78
CA VAL A 73 4.20 10.67 0.61
C VAL A 73 5.57 10.06 0.91
N LEU A 74 5.72 8.79 0.56
CA LEU A 74 6.99 8.09 0.42
C LEU A 74 7.30 7.91 -1.07
N ARG A 75 8.49 8.31 -1.50
CA ARG A 75 9.02 7.97 -2.83
C ARG A 75 10.33 7.25 -2.68
N ALA A 76 10.46 6.12 -3.35
CA ALA A 76 11.68 5.34 -3.37
C ALA A 76 11.96 4.81 -4.77
N THR A 77 13.25 4.60 -5.08
CA THR A 77 13.69 3.89 -6.28
C THR A 77 14.68 2.81 -5.91
N ALA A 78 14.67 1.71 -6.64
CA ALA A 78 15.69 0.67 -6.55
C ALA A 78 15.92 0.06 -7.92
N ASP A 79 17.10 -0.50 -8.11
CA ASP A 79 17.56 -1.17 -9.32
C ASP A 79 17.47 -2.68 -9.11
N ASP A 80 17.12 -3.40 -10.18
CA ASP A 80 17.37 -4.83 -10.35
C ASP A 80 18.09 -4.98 -11.68
N GLU A 81 19.39 -5.29 -11.62
CA GLU A 81 20.21 -5.29 -12.83
C GLU A 81 19.87 -6.51 -13.69
N ARG A 82 19.35 -6.25 -14.90
CA ARG A 82 19.07 -7.31 -15.88
C ARG A 82 20.31 -8.14 -16.17
N VAL A 83 20.15 -9.47 -16.11
CA VAL A 83 21.24 -10.39 -16.40
C VAL A 83 21.57 -10.36 -17.89
N LYS A 84 22.86 -10.38 -18.22
CA LYS A 84 23.30 -10.40 -19.62
C LYS A 84 22.74 -11.64 -20.34
N GLY A 85 21.99 -11.39 -21.42
CA GLY A 85 21.37 -12.44 -22.25
C GLY A 85 19.95 -12.81 -21.85
N GLU A 86 19.41 -12.22 -20.77
CA GLU A 86 18.00 -12.30 -20.41
C GLU A 86 17.16 -11.45 -21.35
N ASP A 87 16.04 -11.99 -21.84
CA ASP A 87 15.07 -11.23 -22.62
C ASP A 87 14.36 -10.19 -21.74
N LEU A 88 13.89 -9.12 -22.39
CA LEU A 88 13.33 -7.97 -21.69
C LEU A 88 12.06 -8.32 -20.92
N ASP A 89 11.21 -9.16 -21.50
CA ASP A 89 9.92 -9.54 -20.93
C ASP A 89 10.11 -10.41 -19.68
N SER A 90 10.97 -11.44 -19.75
CA SER A 90 11.32 -12.26 -18.59
C SER A 90 11.95 -11.45 -17.46
N HIS A 91 12.74 -10.41 -17.77
CA HIS A 91 13.28 -9.51 -16.75
C HIS A 91 12.17 -8.68 -16.09
N LEU A 92 11.22 -8.15 -16.88
CA LEU A 92 10.08 -7.41 -16.37
C LEU A 92 9.22 -8.29 -15.46
N ASP A 93 8.86 -9.50 -15.90
CA ASP A 93 8.02 -10.42 -15.12
C ASP A 93 8.67 -10.78 -13.77
N LYS A 94 9.99 -11.03 -13.76
CA LYS A 94 10.72 -11.28 -12.52
C LYS A 94 10.76 -10.06 -11.61
N SER A 95 11.04 -8.89 -12.18
CA SER A 95 11.13 -7.63 -11.42
C SER A 95 9.77 -7.26 -10.83
N GLU A 96 8.70 -7.47 -11.58
CA GLU A 96 7.32 -7.31 -11.13
C GLU A 96 7.02 -8.25 -9.98
N GLN A 97 7.24 -9.56 -10.16
CA GLN A 97 7.00 -10.56 -9.12
C GLN A 97 7.77 -10.27 -7.82
N VAL A 98 9.02 -9.81 -7.90
CA VAL A 98 9.81 -9.41 -6.73
C VAL A 98 9.13 -8.26 -5.98
N MET A 99 8.61 -7.27 -6.71
CA MET A 99 7.95 -6.13 -6.11
C MET A 99 6.55 -6.47 -5.58
N GLU A 100 5.77 -7.29 -6.27
CA GLU A 100 4.48 -7.80 -5.76
C GLU A 100 4.66 -8.54 -4.44
N ASN A 101 5.68 -9.41 -4.35
CA ASN A 101 6.04 -10.11 -3.12
C ASN A 101 6.51 -9.14 -2.03
N THR A 102 7.31 -8.14 -2.38
CA THR A 102 7.73 -7.10 -1.44
C THR A 102 6.53 -6.36 -0.88
N LEU A 103 5.62 -5.90 -1.75
CA LEU A 103 4.44 -5.15 -1.35
C LEU A 103 3.54 -6.00 -0.45
N SER A 104 3.23 -7.23 -0.85
CA SER A 104 2.30 -8.10 -0.12
C SER A 104 2.88 -8.71 1.15
N GLN A 105 4.10 -9.24 1.11
CA GLN A 105 4.66 -10.05 2.20
C GLN A 105 5.50 -9.24 3.19
N ILE A 106 6.21 -8.21 2.72
CA ILE A 106 7.12 -7.41 3.55
C ILE A 106 6.45 -6.12 4.01
N LEU A 107 5.75 -5.46 3.09
CA LEU A 107 5.11 -4.18 3.35
C LEU A 107 3.63 -4.30 3.68
N ASP A 108 3.01 -5.48 3.63
CA ASP A 108 1.61 -5.73 4.05
C ASP A 108 0.58 -4.90 3.26
N TYR A 109 0.80 -4.74 1.96
CA TYR A 109 -0.20 -4.19 1.04
C TYR A 109 -1.09 -5.29 0.47
N GLU A 110 -2.39 -5.00 0.36
CA GLU A 110 -3.28 -5.73 -0.53
C GLU A 110 -2.97 -5.28 -1.96
N VAL A 111 -2.24 -6.11 -2.71
CA VAL A 111 -1.92 -5.87 -4.12
C VAL A 111 -3.18 -6.09 -4.94
N GLU A 112 -3.51 -5.11 -5.79
CA GLU A 112 -4.69 -5.17 -6.65
C GLU A 112 -4.29 -5.68 -8.02
N GLU A 113 -4.90 -6.79 -8.45
CA GLU A 113 -4.76 -7.29 -9.82
C GLU A 113 -5.55 -6.38 -10.77
N ASP A 114 -4.85 -5.53 -11.51
CA ASP A 114 -5.46 -4.76 -12.59
C ASP A 114 -5.40 -5.53 -13.91
N LEU A 115 -6.42 -6.36 -14.14
CA LEU A 115 -6.60 -7.14 -15.37
C LEU A 115 -6.79 -6.26 -16.63
N THR A 116 -6.84 -4.93 -16.49
CA THR A 116 -6.93 -3.98 -17.60
C THR A 116 -5.60 -3.35 -17.98
N GLN A 117 -4.52 -3.63 -17.26
CA GLN A 117 -3.18 -3.28 -17.67
C GLN A 117 -2.78 -4.08 -18.90
N LEU A 118 -2.97 -3.48 -20.06
CA LEU A 118 -2.30 -3.90 -21.28
C LEU A 118 -0.80 -3.86 -20.99
N ASP A 119 -0.10 -4.97 -21.23
CA ASP A 119 1.36 -5.04 -21.26
C ASP A 119 1.89 -3.92 -22.16
N ALA A 120 2.23 -2.79 -21.55
CA ALA A 120 3.00 -1.79 -22.26
C ALA A 120 4.38 -2.41 -22.46
N LEU A 121 4.89 -2.36 -23.69
CA LEU A 121 6.27 -2.77 -24.01
C LEU A 121 7.33 -2.07 -23.14
N GLU A 122 6.95 -0.98 -22.48
CA GLU A 122 7.82 -0.07 -21.75
C GLU A 122 7.78 -0.26 -20.22
N GLY A 123 6.96 -1.17 -19.68
CA GLY A 123 6.97 -1.46 -18.23
C GLY A 123 5.64 -1.99 -17.68
N ARG A 124 5.62 -2.24 -16.35
CA ARG A 124 4.48 -2.78 -15.60
C ARG A 124 4.07 -1.84 -14.45
N PHE A 125 2.81 -1.85 -14.05
CA PHE A 125 2.34 -1.06 -12.92
C PHE A 125 1.74 -1.95 -11.84
N ILE A 126 2.23 -1.81 -10.62
CA ILE A 126 1.65 -2.53 -9.48
C ILE A 126 0.91 -1.52 -8.62
N HIS A 127 -0.37 -1.78 -8.38
CA HIS A 127 -1.18 -1.02 -7.44
C HIS A 127 -1.40 -1.81 -6.16
N GLY A 128 -1.44 -1.12 -5.03
CA GLY A 128 -1.82 -1.75 -3.78
C GLY A 128 -2.36 -0.76 -2.77
N ARG A 129 -3.04 -1.29 -1.76
CA ARG A 129 -3.63 -0.48 -0.68
C ARG A 129 -3.48 -1.12 0.68
N LYS A 130 -3.58 -0.28 1.71
CA LYS A 130 -3.74 -0.68 3.12
C LYS A 130 -5.02 -0.11 3.66
N GLN A 131 -5.64 -0.86 4.58
CA GLN A 131 -6.88 -0.45 5.25
C GLN A 131 -6.73 0.86 6.05
N VAL A 132 -5.52 1.16 6.52
CA VAL A 132 -5.19 2.44 7.20
C VAL A 132 -5.16 3.65 6.26
N GLY A 133 -5.64 3.52 5.01
CA GLY A 133 -5.73 4.63 4.08
C GLY A 133 -4.39 5.01 3.47
N VAL A 134 -3.57 4.01 3.11
CA VAL A 134 -2.34 4.19 2.33
C VAL A 134 -2.51 3.49 0.99
N VAL A 135 -2.16 4.16 -0.10
CA VAL A 135 -2.12 3.59 -1.44
C VAL A 135 -0.69 3.59 -1.93
N VAL A 136 -0.31 2.58 -2.70
CA VAL A 136 1.00 2.47 -3.35
C VAL A 136 0.83 2.23 -4.83
N ASN A 137 1.68 2.90 -5.60
CA ASN A 137 1.86 2.62 -7.02
C ASN A 137 3.35 2.37 -7.24
N VAL A 138 3.68 1.29 -7.92
CA VAL A 138 5.04 1.00 -8.35
C VAL A 138 5.05 0.89 -9.86
N TYR A 139 5.95 1.62 -10.50
CA TYR A 139 6.25 1.41 -11.91
C TYR A 139 7.53 0.57 -12.02
N VAL A 140 7.43 -0.52 -12.77
CA VAL A 140 8.52 -1.45 -13.08
C VAL A 140 8.96 -1.19 -14.51
N ALA A 141 10.24 -0.90 -14.73
CA ALA A 141 10.81 -0.63 -16.05
C ALA A 141 11.97 -1.59 -16.34
N PRO A 142 12.27 -1.86 -17.62
CA PRO A 142 13.37 -2.75 -17.99
C PRO A 142 14.75 -2.10 -17.80
N GLU A 143 14.81 -0.78 -17.58
CA GLU A 143 16.02 -0.03 -17.29
C GLU A 143 16.03 0.57 -15.88
N ALA A 144 17.25 0.86 -15.40
CA ALA A 144 17.44 1.50 -14.10
C ALA A 144 16.87 2.94 -14.07
N PRO A 145 16.18 3.35 -12.98
CA PRO A 145 15.81 2.52 -11.84
C PRO A 145 14.67 1.57 -12.19
N THR A 146 14.87 0.27 -11.94
CA THR A 146 13.93 -0.78 -12.29
C THR A 146 12.58 -0.54 -11.60
N TRP A 147 12.60 -0.16 -10.32
CA TRP A 147 11.39 0.18 -9.59
C TRP A 147 11.34 1.65 -9.20
N ARG A 148 10.17 2.25 -9.41
CA ARG A 148 9.83 3.60 -8.96
C ARG A 148 8.57 3.49 -8.10
N LEU A 149 8.77 3.43 -6.79
CA LEU A 149 7.70 3.30 -5.79
C LEU A 149 7.22 4.67 -5.34
N ARG A 150 5.90 4.84 -5.32
CA ARG A 150 5.21 5.99 -4.74
C ARG A 150 4.07 5.50 -3.85
N ALA A 151 4.27 5.60 -2.55
CA ALA A 151 3.23 5.34 -1.56
C ALA A 151 2.74 6.66 -0.96
N GLU A 152 1.45 6.82 -0.74
CA GLU A 152 0.89 8.00 -0.10
C GLU A 152 -0.32 7.67 0.76
N THR A 153 -0.53 8.46 1.81
CA THR A 153 -1.80 8.41 2.53
C THR A 153 -2.90 8.97 1.62
N ILE A 154 -4.12 8.49 1.78
CA ILE A 154 -5.29 9.20 1.27
C ILE A 154 -5.35 10.60 1.91
N CYS A 155 -6.14 11.49 1.31
CA CYS A 155 -6.31 12.83 1.85
C CYS A 155 -7.08 12.76 3.18
N LEU A 156 -6.45 13.04 4.32
CA LEU A 156 -7.01 12.83 5.65
C LEU A 156 -7.06 14.14 6.44
N PRO A 157 -8.02 14.29 7.38
CA PRO A 157 -7.96 15.38 8.35
C PRO A 157 -6.70 15.22 9.22
N ARG A 158 -6.16 16.36 9.68
CA ARG A 158 -4.96 16.39 10.52
C ARG A 158 -5.18 15.74 11.89
#